data_AF-A0A9J5WK92-F1
#
_entry.id   AF-A0A9J5WK92-F1
#
_cell.length_a   1.000
_cell.length_b   1.000
_cell.length_c   1.000
_cell.angle_alpha   90.00
_cell.angle_beta   90.00
_cell.angle_gamma   90.00
#
_symmetry.space_group_name_H-M   'P 1'
#
loop_
_entity.id
_entity.type
_entity.pdbx_description
1 polymer ?
#
loop_
_entity_poly.entity_id
_entity_poly.type
_entity_poly.pdbx_seq_one_letter_code
_entity_poly.pdbx_strand_id
1 'polypeptide(L)'
;MSNAILNRICIDENDPMLGVKIYCKHGDLLSMQTSWSKDNSGRRFWSCPHYRENACNFFRLRNRENVDIRSKFVILRLTKRIKGVGN
;
A
#
# COMPACT_ATOMS: atom_id res chain seq x y z
N MET A 1 -17.17 5.74 -22.37
CA MET A 1 -16.79 6.66 -21.27
C MET A 1 -15.43 6.21 -20.77
N SER A 2 -14.41 7.06 -20.81
CA SER A 2 -13.04 6.66 -20.46
C SER A 2 -12.89 6.40 -18.97
N ASN A 3 -12.17 5.34 -18.60
CA ASN A 3 -11.85 4.96 -17.21
C ASN A 3 -11.19 6.10 -16.41
N ALA A 4 -10.68 7.14 -17.08
CA ALA A 4 -10.12 8.34 -16.47
C ALA A 4 -11.15 9.16 -15.66
N ILE A 5 -12.43 9.17 -16.05
CA ILE A 5 -13.47 9.97 -15.38
C ILE A 5 -13.92 9.32 -14.07
N LEU A 6 -13.98 7.99 -14.00
CA LEU A 6 -14.34 7.26 -12.79
C LEU A 6 -13.30 7.43 -11.66
N ASN A 7 -12.04 7.68 -12.01
CA ASN A 7 -11.00 7.96 -11.02
C ASN A 7 -11.19 9.31 -10.31
N ARG A 8 -11.94 10.27 -10.86
CA ARG A 8 -12.14 11.60 -10.23
C ARG A 8 -13.15 11.62 -9.09
N ILE A 9 -14.04 10.64 -8.99
CA ILE A 9 -15.14 10.65 -8.01
C ILE A 9 -14.64 10.32 -6.58
N CYS A 10 -13.41 9.83 -6.43
CA CYS A 10 -12.85 9.37 -5.15
C CYS A 10 -11.58 10.14 -4.71
N ILE A 11 -11.30 11.30 -5.29
CA ILE A 11 -10.05 12.04 -5.04
C ILE A 11 -10.33 13.11 -3.97
N ASP A 12 -9.89 12.85 -2.75
CA ASP A 12 -9.69 13.91 -1.75
C ASP A 12 -8.50 14.74 -2.21
N GLU A 13 -8.73 15.98 -2.63
CA GLU A 13 -7.71 16.89 -3.15
C GLU A 13 -6.61 17.18 -2.12
N ASN A 14 -6.90 16.96 -0.83
CA ASN A 14 -5.97 17.08 0.28
C ASN A 14 -5.25 15.77 0.62
N ASP A 15 -5.42 14.71 -0.18
CA ASP A 15 -4.73 13.45 0.07
C ASP A 15 -3.21 13.60 -0.16
N PRO A 16 -2.37 13.48 0.88
CA PRO A 16 -0.92 13.60 0.74
C PRO A 16 -0.34 12.52 -0.18
N MET A 17 -1.06 11.43 -0.41
CA MET A 17 -0.65 10.34 -1.28
C MET A 17 -1.06 10.52 -2.75
N LEU A 18 -1.82 11.56 -3.09
CA LEU A 18 -2.34 11.79 -4.44
C LEU A 18 -1.23 12.11 -5.47
N GLY A 19 -0.18 12.82 -5.03
CA GLY A 19 0.95 13.24 -5.87
C GLY A 19 2.20 12.37 -5.76
N VAL A 20 2.16 11.28 -4.97
CA VAL A 20 3.35 10.47 -4.71
C VAL A 20 3.69 9.63 -5.94
N LYS A 21 4.89 9.85 -6.49
CA LYS A 21 5.48 9.00 -7.52
C LYS A 21 6.19 7.82 -6.86
N ILE A 22 5.75 6.61 -7.17
CA ILE A 22 6.33 5.38 -6.65
C ILE A 22 6.91 4.59 -7.82
N TYR A 23 8.15 4.15 -7.68
CA TYR A 23 8.85 3.36 -8.69
C TYR A 23 9.20 1.98 -8.16
N CYS A 24 9.18 0.97 -9.02
CA CYS A 24 9.76 -0.34 -8.71
C CYS A 24 11.23 -0.42 -9.17
N LYS A 25 11.88 -1.57 -8.93
CA LYS A 25 13.28 -1.77 -9.32
C LYS A 25 13.52 -1.75 -10.84
N HIS A 26 12.47 -1.95 -11.64
CA HIS A 26 12.58 -1.89 -13.11
C HIS A 26 12.58 -0.45 -13.62
N GLY A 27 12.36 0.54 -12.75
CA GLY A 27 12.22 1.95 -13.14
C GLY A 27 10.80 2.34 -13.54
N ASP A 28 9.85 1.39 -13.54
CA ASP A 28 8.46 1.68 -13.89
C ASP A 28 7.77 2.53 -12.83
N LEU A 29 7.08 3.58 -13.27
CA LEU A 29 6.17 4.37 -12.44
C LEU A 29 4.91 3.54 -12.15
N LEU A 30 4.63 3.36 -10.86
CA LEU A 30 3.53 2.52 -10.40
C LEU A 30 2.25 3.31 -10.23
N SER A 31 1.18 2.83 -10.86
CA SER A 31 -0.18 3.32 -10.65
C SER A 31 -0.78 2.75 -9.38
N MET A 32 -1.58 3.56 -8.70
CA MET A 32 -2.36 3.12 -7.54
C MET A 32 -3.51 2.20 -7.98
N GLN A 33 -3.62 1.05 -7.35
CA GLN A 33 -4.63 0.02 -7.63
C GLN A 33 -5.60 -0.12 -6.45
N THR A 34 -6.79 -0.68 -6.71
CA THR A 34 -7.77 -1.09 -5.69
C THR A 34 -7.85 -2.61 -5.64
N SER A 35 -7.81 -3.19 -4.45
CA SER A 35 -8.08 -4.60 -4.23
C SER A 35 -9.59 -4.85 -4.23
N TRP A 36 -10.01 -5.89 -4.96
CA TRP A 36 -11.41 -6.30 -5.08
C TRP A 36 -11.65 -7.70 -4.49
N SER A 37 -10.68 -8.25 -3.75
CA SER A 37 -10.90 -9.53 -3.09
C SER A 37 -11.87 -9.36 -1.92
N LYS A 38 -12.63 -10.42 -1.63
CA LYS A 38 -13.67 -10.43 -0.59
C LYS A 38 -13.17 -9.87 0.75
N ASP A 39 -11.97 -10.28 1.18
CA ASP A 39 -11.41 -9.95 2.50
C ASP A 39 -10.55 -8.67 2.49
N ASN A 40 -10.33 -8.04 1.34
CA ASN A 40 -9.46 -6.86 1.20
C ASN A 40 -10.06 -5.79 0.28
N SER A 41 -11.38 -5.82 0.08
CA SER A 41 -12.09 -4.94 -0.85
C SER A 41 -11.89 -3.47 -0.51
N GLY A 42 -11.69 -2.64 -1.55
CA GLY A 42 -11.51 -1.20 -1.42
C GLY A 42 -10.13 -0.76 -0.94
N ARG A 43 -9.25 -1.68 -0.51
CA ARG A 43 -7.89 -1.31 -0.11
C ARG A 43 -7.06 -0.89 -1.31
N ARG A 44 -6.38 0.24 -1.18
CA ARG A 44 -5.54 0.81 -2.24
C ARG A 44 -4.07 0.41 -2.04
N PHE A 45 -3.36 0.09 -3.12
CA PHE A 45 -1.96 -0.33 -3.07
C PHE A 45 -1.21 0.01 -4.34
N TRP A 46 0.11 -0.16 -4.32
CA TRP A 46 0.98 -0.17 -5.49
C TRP A 46 1.70 -1.51 -5.56
N SER A 47 1.82 -2.08 -6.75
CA SER A 47 2.60 -3.29 -7.00
C SER A 47 3.32 -3.16 -8.33
N CYS A 48 4.46 -3.83 -8.47
CA CYS A 48 5.09 -4.00 -9.77
C CYS A 48 4.14 -4.77 -10.72
N PRO A 49 3.97 -4.37 -11.99
CA PRO A 49 3.25 -5.16 -12.99
C PRO A 49 3.91 -6.52 -13.23
N HIS A 50 5.24 -6.55 -13.14
CA HIS A 50 6.11 -7.72 -13.28
C HIS A 50 6.41 -8.36 -11.92
N TYR A 51 5.40 -8.51 -11.06
CA TYR A 51 5.60 -9.00 -9.69
C TYR A 51 6.23 -10.39 -9.71
N ARG A 52 7.29 -10.57 -8.90
CA ARG A 52 8.19 -11.73 -8.81
C ARG A 52 9.08 -11.99 -10.03
N GLU A 53 8.85 -11.37 -11.17
CA GLU A 53 9.78 -11.45 -12.31
C GLU A 53 11.13 -10.82 -11.93
N ASN A 54 12.22 -11.48 -12.32
CA ASN A 54 13.59 -11.08 -12.00
C ASN A 54 13.85 -10.84 -10.49
N ALA A 55 13.01 -11.39 -9.59
CA ALA A 55 12.92 -11.11 -8.15
C ALA A 55 12.30 -9.75 -7.77
N CYS A 56 11.32 -9.24 -8.53
CA CYS A 56 10.70 -7.93 -8.26
C CYS A 56 9.54 -8.07 -7.30
N ASN A 57 9.79 -7.87 -6.01
CA ASN A 57 8.76 -8.07 -4.99
C ASN A 57 8.12 -6.76 -4.52
N PHE A 58 8.14 -5.71 -5.34
CA PHE A 58 7.61 -4.42 -4.94
C PHE A 58 6.09 -4.50 -4.72
N PHE A 59 5.68 -4.28 -3.48
CA PHE A 59 4.29 -4.13 -3.06
C PHE A 59 4.22 -3.17 -1.87
N ARG A 60 3.33 -2.17 -1.93
CA ARG A 60 3.10 -1.22 -0.84
C ARG A 60 1.61 -0.92 -0.72
N LEU A 61 1.05 -1.12 0.47
CA LEU A 61 -0.33 -0.74 0.78
C LEU A 61 -0.41 0.78 1.01
N ARG A 62 -1.46 1.45 0.51
CA ARG A 62 -1.65 2.91 0.65
C ARG A 62 -1.86 3.37 2.07
N ASN A 63 -2.34 2.49 2.97
CA ASN A 63 -2.73 2.76 4.36
C ASN A 63 -2.54 4.22 4.75
N ARG A 64 -3.64 4.99 4.82
CA ARG A 64 -3.65 6.33 5.41
C ARG A 64 -2.77 6.26 6.64
N GLU A 65 -1.64 6.95 6.62
CA GLU A 65 -0.73 6.98 7.74
C GLU A 65 -1.47 7.64 8.90
N ASN A 66 -2.07 6.79 9.72
CA ASN A 66 -2.27 6.93 11.14
C ASN A 66 -2.66 5.53 11.61
N VAL A 67 -1.69 4.60 11.59
CA VAL A 67 -1.69 3.58 12.65
C VAL A 67 -1.81 4.41 13.92
N ASP A 68 -2.95 4.30 14.60
CA ASP A 68 -3.22 5.12 15.75
C ASP A 68 -2.04 4.95 16.72
N ILE A 69 -1.74 6.00 17.47
CA ILE A 69 -0.52 6.04 18.27
C ILE A 69 -0.44 4.84 19.24
N ARG A 70 -1.59 4.38 19.75
CA ARG A 70 -1.68 3.18 20.60
C ARG A 70 -1.36 1.92 19.80
N SER A 71 -1.88 1.75 18.59
CA SER A 71 -1.51 0.62 17.72
C SER A 71 -0.01 0.59 17.40
N LYS A 72 0.67 1.75 17.23
CA LYS A 72 2.13 1.78 17.05
C LYS A 72 2.85 1.17 18.25
N PHE A 73 2.42 1.51 19.47
CA PHE A 73 3.00 0.96 20.70
C PHE A 73 2.67 -0.53 20.89
N VAL A 74 1.43 -0.93 20.64
CA VAL A 74 0.98 -2.32 20.83
C VAL A 74 1.66 -3.26 19.84
N ILE A 75 1.68 -2.91 18.54
CA ILE A 75 2.32 -3.72 17.50
C ILE A 75 3.80 -3.89 17.82
N LEU A 76 4.51 -2.81 18.16
CA LEU A 76 5.94 -2.87 18.49
C LEU A 76 6.21 -3.80 19.69
N ARG A 77 5.39 -3.75 20.74
CA ARG A 77 5.52 -4.64 21.90
C ARG A 77 5.26 -6.10 21.55
N LEU A 78 4.25 -6.38 20.73
CA LEU A 78 3.94 -7.73 20.28
C LEU A 78 5.05 -8.30 19.39
N THR A 79 5.59 -7.50 18.47
CA THR A 79 6.72 -7.93 17.62
C THR A 79 7.96 -8.25 18.45
N LYS A 80 8.25 -7.47 19.51
CA LYS A 80 9.35 -7.77 20.44
C LYS A 80 9.13 -9.08 21.20
N ARG A 81 7.91 -9.37 21.65
CA ARG A 81 7.58 -10.65 22.30
C ARG A 81 7.79 -11.83 21.36
N ILE A 82 7.27 -11.75 20.12
CA ILE A 82 7.43 -12.82 19.13
C ILE A 82 8.91 -13.09 18.84
N LYS A 83 9.74 -12.05 18.72
CA LYS A 83 11.19 -12.19 18.47
C LYS A 83 11.98 -12.64 19.70
N GLY A 84 11.51 -12.33 20.91
CA GLY A 84 12.18 -12.69 22.17
C GLY A 84 11.84 -14.07 22.72
N VAL A 85 10.84 -14.77 22.15
CA VAL A 85 10.48 -16.16 22.50
C VAL A 85 11.32 -17.19 21.73
N GLY A 86 12.30 -16.73 20.93
CA GLY A 86 13.18 -17.57 20.11
C GLY A 86 14.62 -17.68 20.60
N ASN A 87 14.87 -17.69 21.92
CA ASN A 87 16.14 -18.13 22.53
C ASN A 87 15.85 -18.93 23.81
#